data_AF-A0A3R8TEN7-F1
#
_entry.id   AF-A0A3R8TEN7-F1
#
_cell.length_a   1.000
_cell.length_b   1.000
_cell.length_c   1.000
_cell.angle_alpha   90.00
_cell.angle_beta   90.00
_cell.angle_gamma   90.00
#
_symmetry.space_group_name_H-M   'P 1'
#
loop_
_entity.id
_entity.type
_entity.pdbx_description
1 polymer ?
#
loop_
_entity_poly.entity_id
_entity_poly.type
_entity_poly.pdbx_seq_one_letter_code
_entity_poly.pdbx_strand_id
1 'polypeptide(L)' 'MAHSSRMTSLQRREQLIEIGRALFAAKGFEAVSVEEIAAHAKVSKPIVYEHFGGKEGLYAVIVDRE' A
#
# COMPACT_ATOMS: atom_id res chain seq x y z
N MET A 1 12.69 -12.62 24.18
CA MET A 1 11.34 -12.21 23.73
C MET A 1 11.50 -10.92 22.94
N ALA A 2 11.54 -11.00 21.61
CA ALA A 2 11.86 -9.84 20.77
C ALA A 2 10.77 -8.77 20.88
N HIS A 3 11.17 -7.53 21.18
CA HIS A 3 10.32 -6.35 21.08
C HIS A 3 9.94 -6.19 19.60
N SER A 4 8.75 -6.63 19.20
CA SER A 4 8.23 -6.31 17.88
C SER A 4 7.98 -4.81 17.85
N SER A 5 8.93 -4.05 17.32
CA SER A 5 8.79 -2.61 17.16
C SER A 5 7.58 -2.35 16.28
N ARG A 6 6.51 -1.77 16.85
CA ARG A 6 5.34 -1.35 16.07
C ARG A 6 5.83 -0.44 14.95
N MET A 7 5.53 -0.79 13.70
CA MET A 7 5.79 0.10 12.57
C MET A 7 5.07 1.42 12.78
N THR A 8 5.76 2.52 12.51
CA THR A 8 5.16 3.86 12.52
C THR A 8 4.21 4.04 11.35
N SER A 9 3.36 5.07 11.41
CA SER A 9 2.49 5.47 10.29
C SER A 9 3.28 5.78 9.01
N LEU A 10 4.45 6.41 9.13
CA LEU A 10 5.33 6.68 7.98
C LEU A 10 5.88 5.38 7.37
N GLN A 11 6.39 4.46 8.19
CA GLN A 11 6.87 3.16 7.71
C GLN A 11 5.75 2.36 7.05
N ARG A 12 4.52 2.47 7.58
CA ARG A 12 3.33 1.86 6.99
C ARG A 12 3.01 2.43 5.62
N ARG A 13 3.04 3.75 5.50
CA ARG A 13 2.80 4.45 4.25
C ARG A 13 3.79 4.03 3.17
N GLU A 14 5.09 4.00 3.50
CA GLU A 14 6.12 3.57 2.54
C GLU A 14 5.98 2.09 2.16
N GLN A 15 5.65 1.21 3.11
CA GLN A 15 5.38 -0.21 2.80
C GLN A 15 4.24 -0.37 1.78
N LEU A 16 3.15 0.40 1.93
CA LEU A 16 2.02 0.36 1.01
C LEU A 16 2.39 0.86 -0.39
N ILE A 17 3.27 1.86 -0.48
CA ILE A 17 3.79 2.38 -1.77
C ILE A 17 4.60 1.32 -2.50
N GLU A 18 5.54 0.67 -1.81
CA GLU A 18 6.37 -0.39 -2.41
C GLU A 18 5.54 -1.58 -2.90
N ILE A 19 4.58 -2.03 -2.09
CA ILE A 19 3.69 -3.14 -2.45
C ILE A 19 2.76 -2.74 -3.60
N GLY A 20 2.15 -1.56 -3.53
CA GLY A 20 1.30 -1.04 -4.59
C GLY A 20 2.06 -0.96 -5.91
N ARG A 21 3.27 -0.39 -5.90
CA ARG A 21 4.15 -0.28 -7.08
C ARG A 21 4.38 -1.66 -7.71
N ALA A 22 4.78 -2.64 -6.92
CA ALA A 22 5.05 -3.98 -7.42
C ALA A 22 3.80 -4.64 -8.02
N LEU A 23 2.65 -4.52 -7.36
CA LEU A 23 1.39 -5.10 -7.84
C LEU A 23 0.90 -4.42 -9.13
N PHE A 24 0.92 -3.09 -9.19
CA PHE A 24 0.50 -2.34 -10.38
C PHE A 24 1.43 -2.61 -11.56
N ALA A 25 2.75 -2.69 -11.35
CA ALA A 25 3.70 -3.02 -12.41
C ALA A 25 3.49 -4.45 -12.94
N ALA A 26 3.17 -5.41 -12.06
CA ALA A 26 3.01 -6.81 -12.46
C ALA A 26 1.66 -7.11 -13.14
N LYS A 27 0.58 -6.42 -12.74
CA LYS A 27 -0.80 -6.78 -13.13
C LYS A 27 -1.56 -5.69 -13.87
N GLY A 28 -1.04 -4.46 -13.86
CA GLY A 28 -1.76 -3.27 -14.33
C GLY A 28 -2.74 -2.72 -13.29
N PHE A 29 -3.09 -1.44 -13.43
CA PHE A 29 -3.93 -0.70 -12.48
C PHE A 29 -5.34 -1.29 -12.29
N GLU A 30 -5.98 -1.72 -13.39
CA GLU A 30 -7.35 -2.23 -13.36
C GLU A 30 -7.46 -3.57 -12.60
N ALA A 31 -6.47 -4.45 -12.76
CA ALA A 31 -6.50 -5.80 -12.17
C ALA A 31 -6.18 -5.81 -10.67
N VAL A 32 -5.56 -4.76 -10.12
CA VAL A 32 -5.21 -4.67 -8.71
C VAL A 32 -6.38 -4.11 -7.90
N SER A 33 -6.64 -4.72 -6.74
CA SER A 33 -7.66 -4.27 -5.79
C SER A 33 -7.06 -3.78 -4.47
N VAL A 34 -7.81 -2.95 -3.73
CA VAL A 34 -7.42 -2.52 -2.38
C VAL A 34 -7.33 -3.70 -1.40
N GLU A 35 -8.18 -4.72 -1.58
CA GLU A 35 -8.10 -5.97 -0.79
C GLU A 35 -6.75 -6.65 -0.96
N GLU A 36 -6.31 -6.77 -2.20
CA GLU A 36 -5.06 -7.43 -2.53
C GLU A 36 -3.86 -6.68 -1.97
N ILE A 37 -3.83 -5.35 -2.11
CA ILE A 37 -2.79 -4.49 -1.54
C ILE A 37 -2.74 -4.67 -0.01
N ALA A 38 -3.90 -4.60 0.65
CA ALA A 38 -4.00 -4.75 2.10
C ALA A 38 -3.51 -6.13 2.58
N ALA A 39 -3.90 -7.20 1.87
CA ALA A 39 -3.49 -8.56 2.16
C ALA A 39 -1.96 -8.73 2.04
N HIS A 40 -1.34 -8.22 0.97
CA HIS A 40 0.11 -8.26 0.78
C HIS A 40 0.85 -7.44 1.83
N ALA A 41 0.29 -6.30 2.23
CA ALA A 41 0.86 -5.44 3.27
C ALA A 41 0.64 -5.95 4.70
N LYS A 42 -0.19 -7.01 4.86
CA LYS A 42 -0.63 -7.55 6.16
C LYS A 42 -1.31 -6.49 7.02
N VAL A 43 -2.23 -5.75 6.40
CA VAL A 43 -3.06 -4.71 7.05
C VAL A 43 -4.53 -4.94 6.69
N SER A 44 -5.43 -4.27 7.40
CA SER A 44 -6.84 -4.21 7.02
C SER A 44 -7.05 -3.18 5.90
N LYS A 45 -8.09 -3.37 5.06
CA LYS A 45 -8.44 -2.41 4.00
C LYS A 45 -8.56 -0.95 4.46
N PRO A 46 -9.19 -0.63 5.62
CA PRO A 46 -9.32 0.76 6.06
C PRO A 46 -7.99 1.50 6.17
N ILE A 47 -6.88 0.81 6.45
CA ILE A 47 -5.55 1.43 6.51
C ILE A 47 -5.13 1.97 5.14
N VAL A 48 -5.43 1.25 4.05
CA VAL A 48 -5.13 1.72 2.70
C VAL A 48 -5.96 2.97 2.36
N TYR A 49 -7.24 2.96 2.72
CA TYR A 49 -8.12 4.12 2.53
C TYR A 49 -7.70 5.32 3.39
N GLU A 50 -7.26 5.10 4.63
CA GLU A 50 -6.79 6.18 5.52
C GLU A 50 -5.55 6.89 4.95
N HIS A 51 -4.60 6.12 4.40
CA HIS A 51 -3.37 6.70 3.86
C HIS A 51 -3.53 7.32 2.47
N PHE A 52 -4.41 6.77 1.64
CA PHE A 52 -4.42 7.08 0.20
C PHE A 52 -5.81 7.29 -0.41
N GLY A 53 -6.89 7.10 0.33
CA GLY A 53 -8.26 7.20 -0.21
C GLY A 53 -8.67 6.08 -1.17
N GLY A 54 -7.80 5.08 -1.41
CA GLY A 54 -8.07 3.97 -2.32
C GLY A 54 -6.85 3.57 -3.14
N LYS A 55 -7.05 2.71 -4.14
CA LYS A 55 -5.96 2.29 -5.04
C LYS A 55 -5.57 3.42 -6.00
N GLU A 56 -6.52 4.29 -6.33
CA GLU A 56 -6.38 5.46 -7.19
C GLU A 56 -5.39 6.45 -6.57
N GLY A 57 -5.57 6.81 -5.30
CA GLY A 57 -4.66 7.74 -4.62
C GLY A 57 -3.30 7.11 -4.32
N LEU A 58 -3.23 5.80 -4.08
CA LEU A 58 -1.96 5.11 -3.95
C LEU A 58 -1.19 5.14 -5.29
N TYR A 59 -1.87 4.85 -6.39
CA TYR A 59 -1.30 4.90 -7.73
C TYR A 59 -0.84 6.31 -8.10
N ALA A 60 -1.64 7.34 -7.78
CA ALA A 60 -1.25 8.73 -7.99
C ALA A 60 0.04 9.09 -7.25
N VAL A 61 0.18 8.68 -5.98
CA VAL A 61 1.42 8.88 -5.20
C VAL A 61 2.62 8.15 -5.80
N ILE A 62 2.41 6.96 -6.37
CA ILE A 62 3.49 6.19 -7.02
C ILE A 62 3.96 6.91 -8.29
N VAL A 63 3.02 7.37 -9.12
CA VAL A 63 3.32 8.07 -10.39
C VAL A 63 3.96 9.43 -10.15
N ASP A 64 3.55 10.19 -9.14
CA ASP A 64 4.14 11.50 -8.80
C ASP A 64 5.62 11.41 -8.34
N ARG A 65 6.08 10.21 -7.97
CA ARG A 65 7.48 9.96 -7.58
C ARG A 65 8.40 9.61 -8.77
N GLU A 66 7.88 9.50 -9.99
CA GLU A 66 8.63 9.15 -11.21
C GLU A 66 8.61 10.29 -12.24
#